data_AF-A0AA97G4K9-F1
#
_entry.id   AF-A0AA97G4K9-F1
#
_cell.length_a   1.000
_cell.length_b   1.000
_cell.length_c   1.000
_cell.angle_alpha   90.00
_cell.angle_beta   90.00
_cell.angle_gamma   90.00
#
_symmetry.space_group_name_H-M   'P 1'
#
loop_
_entity.id
_entity.type
_entity.pdbx_description
1 polymer ?
#
loop_
_entity_poly.entity_id
_entity_poly.type
_entity_poly.pdbx_seq_one_letter_code
_entity_poly.pdbx_strand_id
1 'polypeptide(L)'
;MTTDSEAHDEQDDNLTPEELRSLKQAVKELNNPVRYVVYSQIIPDDRKFIRFLDITSSTYGQELSHSTLFKKYEVAKAVADVYSDNGRLRIAKVTTKGDKLRVVRYNFEP
;
A
#
# COMPACT_ATOMS: atom_id res chain seq x y z
N MET A 1 55.70 -20.96 -3.09
CA MET A 1 55.13 -20.72 -4.42
C MET A 1 53.86 -19.93 -4.24
N THR A 2 53.76 -18.88 -5.02
CA THR A 2 52.90 -17.70 -4.93
C THR A 2 51.47 -17.99 -5.39
N THR A 3 50.53 -17.21 -4.82
CA THR A 3 49.24 -16.74 -5.36
C THR A 3 48.25 -17.75 -5.92
N ASP A 4 47.05 -17.77 -5.35
CA ASP A 4 45.88 -17.28 -6.08
C ASP A 4 44.96 -16.54 -5.10
N SER A 5 45.08 -15.21 -5.14
CA SER A 5 44.12 -14.29 -4.55
C SER A 5 42.89 -14.35 -5.44
N GLU A 6 41.80 -14.92 -4.96
CA GLU A 6 40.50 -14.77 -5.61
C GLU A 6 40.17 -13.28 -5.66
N ALA A 7 40.38 -12.70 -6.84
CA ALA A 7 39.89 -11.38 -7.16
C ALA A 7 38.36 -11.48 -7.13
N HIS A 8 37.76 -11.04 -6.02
CA HIS A 8 36.41 -10.54 -6.06
C HIS A 8 36.44 -9.36 -7.04
N ASP A 9 36.00 -9.60 -8.27
CA ASP A 9 35.57 -8.55 -9.18
C ASP A 9 34.53 -7.73 -8.40
N GLU A 10 34.98 -6.61 -7.84
CA GLU A 10 34.11 -5.49 -7.49
C GLU A 10 33.50 -5.03 -8.82
N GLN A 11 32.39 -5.66 -9.20
CA GLN A 11 31.53 -5.16 -10.25
C GLN A 11 31.12 -3.76 -9.82
N ASP A 12 31.78 -2.78 -10.42
CA ASP A 12 31.45 -1.38 -10.36
C ASP A 12 30.07 -1.23 -11.05
N ASP A 13 29.02 -1.57 -10.29
CA ASP A 13 27.61 -1.45 -10.64
C ASP A 13 27.26 0.05 -10.74
N ASN A 14 27.84 0.71 -11.72
CA ASN A 14 27.52 2.08 -12.09
C ASN A 14 26.14 2.07 -12.75
N LEU A 15 25.10 2.05 -11.90
CA LEU A 15 23.72 2.29 -12.29
C LEU A 15 23.66 3.56 -13.15
N THR A 16 22.98 3.46 -14.29
CA THR A 16 22.66 4.65 -15.07
C THR A 16 21.85 5.63 -14.21
N PRO A 17 21.86 6.94 -14.52
CA PRO A 17 21.06 7.92 -13.79
C PRO A 17 19.56 7.57 -13.72
N GLU A 18 19.02 6.90 -14.74
CA GLU A 18 17.62 6.47 -14.80
C GLU A 18 17.34 5.28 -13.87
N GLU A 19 18.23 4.29 -13.83
CA GLU A 19 18.13 3.16 -12.92
C GLU A 19 18.30 3.61 -11.48
N LEU A 20 19.27 4.50 -11.21
CA LEU A 20 19.45 5.09 -9.88
C LEU A 20 18.21 5.89 -9.44
N ARG A 21 17.58 6.64 -10.35
CA ARG A 21 16.33 7.36 -10.07
C ARG A 21 15.19 6.40 -9.76
N SER A 22 15.04 5.35 -10.56
CA SER A 22 14.01 4.33 -10.38
C SER A 22 14.20 3.58 -9.06
N LEU A 23 15.44 3.22 -8.72
CA LEU A 23 15.79 2.58 -7.46
C LEU A 23 15.49 3.48 -6.26
N LYS A 24 15.90 4.76 -6.31
CA LYS A 24 15.57 5.74 -5.25
C LYS A 24 14.06 5.90 -5.07
N GLN A 25 13.30 5.92 -6.16
CA GLN A 25 11.85 5.98 -6.11
C GLN A 25 11.25 4.71 -5.50
N ALA A 26 11.75 3.52 -5.87
CA ALA A 26 11.31 2.26 -5.29
C ALA A 26 11.58 2.18 -3.78
N VAL A 27 12.76 2.62 -3.33
CA VAL A 27 13.11 2.70 -1.90
C VAL A 27 12.21 3.69 -1.17
N LYS A 28 11.93 4.86 -1.75
CA LYS A 28 10.99 5.83 -1.20
C LYS A 28 9.58 5.25 -1.07
N GLU A 29 9.11 4.52 -2.08
CA GLU A 29 7.80 3.85 -2.06
C GLU A 29 7.75 2.71 -1.03
N LEU A 30 8.85 1.98 -0.86
CA LEU A 30 8.99 0.93 0.15
C LEU A 30 8.89 1.51 1.57
N ASN A 31 9.60 2.60 1.82
CA ASN A 31 9.68 3.26 3.13
C ASN A 31 8.47 4.17 3.43
N ASN A 32 7.62 4.45 2.45
CA ASN A 32 6.42 5.24 2.69
C ASN A 32 5.46 4.45 3.60
N PRO A 33 5.10 4.93 4.79
CA PRO A 33 4.18 4.24 5.70
C PRO A 33 2.71 4.38 5.28
N VAL A 34 2.41 5.26 4.32
CA VAL A 34 1.04 5.49 3.86
C VAL A 34 0.54 4.28 3.07
N ARG A 35 -0.64 3.81 3.44
CA ARG A 35 -1.41 2.85 2.64
C ARG A 35 -2.81 3.40 2.39
N TYR A 36 -3.51 2.77 1.48
CA TYR A 36 -4.90 3.02 1.18
C TYR A 36 -5.69 1.74 1.41
N VAL A 37 -6.92 1.86 1.88
CA VAL A 37 -7.82 0.72 2.09
C VAL A 37 -9.18 1.06 1.51
N VAL A 38 -9.81 0.08 0.89
CA VAL A 38 -11.19 0.20 0.41
C VAL A 38 -12.13 -0.20 1.54
N TYR A 39 -13.20 0.56 1.73
CA TYR A 39 -14.22 0.26 2.73
C TYR A 39 -15.62 0.54 2.22
N SER A 40 -16.58 -0.17 2.79
CA SER A 40 -18.00 0.15 2.71
C SER A 40 -18.43 0.90 3.97
N GLN A 41 -19.34 1.84 3.80
CA GLN A 41 -20.00 2.54 4.90
C GLN A 41 -21.50 2.36 4.73
N ILE A 42 -22.09 1.55 5.60
CA ILE A 42 -23.52 1.19 5.51
C ILE A 42 -24.39 2.36 5.96
N ILE A 43 -24.00 3.04 7.05
CA ILE A 43 -24.71 4.20 7.58
C ILE A 43 -23.85 5.45 7.34
N PRO A 44 -24.36 6.48 6.64
CA PRO A 44 -23.66 7.75 6.46
C PRO A 44 -23.20 8.31 7.81
N ASP A 45 -21.97 8.80 7.86
CA ASP A 45 -21.33 9.44 9.01
C ASP A 45 -21.18 8.61 10.31
N ASP A 46 -21.69 7.37 10.35
CA ASP A 46 -21.42 6.45 11.46
C ASP A 46 -20.20 5.57 11.17
N ARG A 47 -19.14 5.76 11.97
CA ARG A 47 -17.90 4.99 11.87
C ARG A 47 -18.03 3.57 12.43
N LYS A 48 -19.06 3.27 13.23
CA LYS A 48 -19.30 1.93 13.80
C LYS A 48 -19.69 0.90 12.73
N PHE A 49 -20.22 1.38 11.61
CA PHE A 49 -20.69 0.54 10.50
C PHE A 49 -19.78 0.63 9.27
N ILE A 50 -18.49 0.93 9.51
CA ILE A 50 -17.46 0.80 8.49
C ILE A 50 -17.03 -0.66 8.42
N ARG A 51 -16.88 -1.16 7.19
CA ARG A 51 -16.26 -2.45 6.93
C ARG A 51 -15.19 -2.32 5.86
N PHE A 52 -13.99 -2.77 6.16
CA PHE A 52 -12.85 -2.75 5.26
C PHE A 52 -12.86 -4.00 4.37
N LEU A 53 -12.57 -3.81 3.09
CA LEU A 53 -12.52 -4.87 2.10
C LEU A 53 -11.23 -5.70 2.26
N ASP A 54 -11.40 -7.01 2.26
CA ASP A 54 -10.34 -7.98 1.98
C ASP A 54 -10.60 -8.58 0.59
N ILE A 55 -9.75 -8.22 -0.38
CA ILE A 55 -9.91 -8.69 -1.76
C ILE A 55 -9.57 -10.18 -1.90
N THR A 56 -8.74 -10.72 -0.99
CA THR A 56 -8.26 -12.10 -1.11
C THR A 56 -9.38 -13.09 -0.85
N SER A 57 -10.22 -12.81 0.14
CA SER A 57 -11.40 -13.59 0.49
C SER A 57 -12.69 -13.03 -0.11
N SER A 58 -12.64 -11.85 -0.75
CA SER A 58 -13.82 -11.08 -1.18
C SER A 58 -14.81 -10.84 -0.04
N THR A 59 -14.30 -10.53 1.16
CA THR A 59 -15.11 -10.29 2.36
C THR A 59 -14.85 -8.92 2.98
N TYR A 60 -15.59 -8.60 4.05
CA TYR A 60 -15.58 -7.31 4.72
C TYR A 60 -15.35 -7.48 6.24
N GLY A 61 -14.26 -6.91 6.75
CA GLY A 61 -13.87 -6.94 8.17
C GLY A 61 -14.11 -5.62 8.90
N GLN A 62 -14.22 -5.65 10.23
CA GLN A 62 -14.32 -4.42 11.04
C GLN A 62 -12.95 -3.81 11.36
N GLU A 63 -11.90 -4.63 11.35
CA GLU A 63 -10.55 -4.24 11.71
C GLU A 63 -9.68 -4.00 10.48
N LEU A 64 -8.82 -2.97 10.55
CA LEU A 64 -7.84 -2.68 9.51
C LEU A 64 -6.81 -3.80 9.32
N SER A 65 -6.51 -4.57 10.37
CA SER A 65 -5.57 -5.69 10.36
C SER A 65 -5.94 -6.77 9.36
N HIS A 66 -7.23 -6.95 9.10
CA HIS A 66 -7.76 -7.98 8.19
C HIS A 66 -8.07 -7.43 6.79
N SER A 67 -7.72 -6.18 6.51
CA SER A 67 -8.05 -5.52 5.26
C SER A 67 -6.90 -5.57 4.26
N THR A 68 -7.23 -5.49 2.97
CA THR A 68 -6.20 -5.33 1.94
C THR A 68 -5.68 -3.90 1.92
N LEU A 69 -4.37 -3.74 2.12
CA LEU A 69 -3.67 -2.46 2.08
C LEU A 69 -3.00 -2.23 0.73
N PHE A 70 -3.29 -1.10 0.11
CA PHE A 70 -2.72 -0.68 -1.17
C PHE A 70 -1.62 0.36 -0.95
N LYS A 71 -0.52 0.26 -1.68
CA LYS A 71 0.56 1.28 -1.65
C LYS A 71 0.18 2.55 -2.43
N LYS A 72 -0.64 2.42 -3.46
CA LYS A 72 -1.02 3.50 -4.39
C LYS A 72 -2.53 3.73 -4.35
N TYR A 73 -2.94 4.98 -4.43
CA TYR A 73 -4.35 5.37 -4.36
C TYR A 73 -5.10 4.85 -5.59
N GLU A 74 -4.48 4.95 -6.77
CA GLU A 74 -5.04 4.59 -8.06
C GLU A 74 -5.40 3.10 -8.11
N VAL A 75 -4.58 2.26 -7.49
CA VAL A 75 -4.84 0.82 -7.37
C VAL A 75 -6.03 0.57 -6.45
N ALA A 76 -6.10 1.23 -5.29
CA ALA A 76 -7.25 1.14 -4.40
C ALA A 76 -8.53 1.62 -5.08
N LYS A 77 -8.44 2.67 -5.92
CA LYS A 77 -9.56 3.19 -6.71
C LYS A 77 -10.03 2.20 -7.77
N ALA A 78 -9.12 1.66 -8.57
CA ALA A 78 -9.48 0.65 -9.56
C ALA A 78 -10.18 -0.56 -8.92
N VAL A 79 -9.70 -1.01 -7.75
CA VAL A 79 -10.37 -2.08 -6.99
C VAL A 79 -11.74 -1.63 -6.48
N ALA A 80 -11.85 -0.44 -5.89
CA ALA A 80 -13.12 0.08 -5.42
C ALA A 80 -14.15 0.17 -6.55
N ASP A 81 -13.75 0.64 -7.73
CA ASP A 81 -14.61 0.75 -8.92
C ASP A 81 -15.10 -0.64 -9.36
N VAL A 82 -14.22 -1.64 -9.44
CA VAL A 82 -14.59 -3.03 -9.80
C VAL A 82 -15.55 -3.66 -8.79
N TYR A 83 -15.35 -3.43 -7.49
CA TYR A 83 -16.19 -4.02 -6.44
C TYR A 83 -17.43 -3.17 -6.10
N SER A 84 -17.63 -2.04 -6.79
CA SER A 84 -18.73 -1.10 -6.49
C SER A 84 -20.10 -1.50 -7.03
N ASP A 85 -20.22 -2.67 -7.68
CA ASP A 85 -21.42 -3.15 -8.39
C ASP A 85 -22.75 -3.05 -7.61
N ASN A 86 -22.72 -2.93 -6.27
CA ASN A 86 -23.92 -2.75 -5.44
C ASN A 86 -23.78 -1.66 -4.33
N GLY A 87 -22.78 -0.77 -4.40
CA GLY A 87 -22.63 0.27 -3.38
C GLY A 87 -21.43 1.21 -3.58
N ARG A 88 -21.50 2.40 -2.99
CA ARG A 88 -20.40 3.37 -3.00
C ARG A 88 -19.27 2.92 -2.07
N LEU A 89 -18.38 2.07 -2.58
CA LEU A 89 -17.11 1.82 -1.93
C LEU A 89 -16.27 3.09 -1.91
N ARG A 90 -15.55 3.29 -0.82
CA ARG A 90 -14.77 4.49 -0.56
C ARG A 90 -13.36 4.10 -0.15
N ILE A 91 -12.44 5.05 -0.26
CA ILE A 91 -11.03 4.83 0.04
C ILE A 91 -10.67 5.62 1.30
N ALA A 92 -10.00 4.96 2.24
CA ALA A 92 -9.39 5.61 3.39
C ALA A 92 -7.87 5.61 3.26
N LYS A 93 -7.25 6.72 3.63
CA LYS A 93 -5.81 6.83 3.80
C LYS A 93 -5.43 6.35 5.19
N VAL A 94 -4.50 5.42 5.27
CA VAL A 94 -4.01 4.85 6.53
C VAL A 94 -2.50 5.04 6.66
N THR A 95 -2.01 5.00 7.88
CA THR A 95 -0.58 5.05 8.20
C THR A 95 -0.26 4.06 9.31
N THR A 96 1.00 3.67 9.44
CA THR A 96 1.48 2.87 10.56
C THR A 96 2.12 3.79 11.61
N LYS A 97 1.64 3.74 12.85
CA LYS A 97 2.24 4.47 13.99
C LYS A 97 2.39 3.52 15.18
N GLY A 98 3.64 3.22 15.54
CA GLY A 98 3.97 2.28 16.63
C GLY A 98 3.40 0.89 16.36
N ASP A 99 3.69 0.35 15.17
CA ASP A 99 3.25 -0.97 14.67
C ASP A 99 1.74 -1.18 14.56
N LYS A 100 0.95 -0.12 14.77
CA LYS A 100 -0.51 -0.15 14.62
C LYS A 100 -0.94 0.67 13.40
N LEU A 101 -1.78 0.06 12.57
CA LEU A 101 -2.46 0.76 11.49
C LEU A 101 -3.48 1.75 12.05
N ARG A 102 -3.51 2.94 11.47
CA ARG A 102 -4.46 4.00 11.83
C ARG A 102 -5.01 4.66 10.57
N VAL A 103 -6.32 4.84 10.52
CA VAL A 103 -6.93 5.69 9.51
C VAL A 103 -6.55 7.14 9.79
N VAL A 104 -5.93 7.79 8.81
CA VAL A 104 -5.60 9.21 8.83
C VAL A 104 -6.78 10.02 8.28
N ARG A 105 -7.40 9.55 7.19
CA ARG A 105 -8.51 10.23 6.54
C ARG A 105 -9.45 9.22 5.85
N TYR A 106 -10.74 9.32 6.15
CA TYR A 106 -11.81 8.65 5.41
C TYR A 106 -12.22 9.48 4.20
N ASN A 107 -12.89 8.87 3.21
CA ASN A 107 -13.28 9.49 1.95
C ASN A 107 -12.10 10.25 1.31
N PHE A 108 -10.94 9.60 1.23
CA PHE A 108 -9.75 10.22 0.68
C PHE A 108 -9.86 10.32 -0.84
N GLU A 109 -9.70 11.54 -1.34
CA GLU A 109 -9.47 11.85 -2.75
C GLU A 109 -8.21 12.74 -2.79
N PRO A 110 -7.21 12.41 -3.63
CA PRO A 110 -5.94 13.12 -3.72
C PRO A 110 -6.07 14.54 -4.29
#